data_AF-A0A6A6XRD6-F1
#
_entry.id   AF-A0A6A6XRD6-F1
#
_cell.length_a   1.000
_cell.length_b   1.000
_cell.length_c   1.000
_cell.angle_alpha   90.00
_cell.angle_beta   90.00
_cell.angle_gamma   90.00
#
_symmetry.space_group_name_H-M   'P 1'
#
loop_
_entity.id
_entity.type
_entity.pdbx_description
1 polymer ?
#
loop_
_entity_poly.entity_id
_entity_poly.type
_entity_poly.pdbx_seq_one_letter_code
_entity_poly.pdbx_strand_id
1 'polypeptide(L)'
;LHIAAKRGNQEVVMTLVKEGAKVDMTLDKEDQTTLHIAAAQGHTEVVRVLIKNGADISTEDTRGRAPIEIAQEKGYDQVVNIL
;
A
#
# COMPACT_ATOMS: atom_id res chain seq x y z
N LEU A 1 3.87 -7.30 6.81
CA LEU A 1 3.68 -6.72 5.47
C LEU A 1 3.98 -5.21 5.46
N HIS A 2 3.30 -4.43 6.31
CA HIS A 2 3.50 -2.97 6.47
C HIS A 2 4.97 -2.49 6.52
N ILE A 3 5.82 -3.07 7.36
CA ILE A 3 7.23 -2.62 7.49
C ILE A 3 8.01 -2.83 6.18
N ALA A 4 7.78 -3.96 5.51
CA ALA A 4 8.42 -4.25 4.22
C ALA A 4 7.94 -3.28 3.14
N ALA A 5 6.63 -3.00 3.11
CA ALA A 5 6.04 -2.01 2.21
C ALA A 5 6.56 -0.60 2.47
N LYS A 6 6.64 -0.16 3.73
CA LYS A 6 7.22 1.13 4.13
C LYS A 6 8.66 1.31 3.63
N ARG A 7 9.45 0.24 3.66
CA ARG A 7 10.84 0.23 3.20
C ARG A 7 10.99 0.01 1.70
N GLY A 8 9.91 -0.22 0.96
CA GLY A 8 9.97 -0.50 -0.48
C GLY A 8 10.56 -1.87 -0.83
N ASN A 9 10.64 -2.80 0.14
CA ASN A 9 11.28 -4.10 -0.08
C ASN A 9 10.29 -5.08 -0.75
N GLN A 10 10.20 -4.99 -2.08
CA GLN A 10 9.32 -5.79 -2.91
C GLN A 10 9.50 -7.30 -2.71
N GLU A 11 10.73 -7.78 -2.60
CA GLU A 11 11.01 -9.21 -2.46
C GLU A 11 10.42 -9.76 -1.15
N VAL A 12 10.63 -9.04 -0.05
CA VAL A 12 10.04 -9.42 1.24
C VAL A 12 8.52 -9.31 1.22
N VAL A 13 7.96 -8.26 0.58
CA VAL A 13 6.50 -8.15 0.40
C VAL A 13 5.96 -9.37 -0.35
N MET A 14 6.58 -9.75 -1.46
CA MET A 14 6.14 -10.89 -2.27
C MET A 14 6.24 -12.20 -1.50
N THR A 15 7.33 -12.43 -0.76
CA THR A 15 7.48 -13.63 0.09
C THR A 15 6.39 -13.69 1.14
N LEU A 16 6.15 -12.59 1.87
CA LEU A 16 5.12 -12.56 2.91
C LEU A 16 3.72 -12.86 2.35
N VAL A 17 3.37 -12.29 1.20
CA VAL A 17 2.07 -12.54 0.56
C VAL A 17 1.94 -14.00 0.10
N LYS A 18 3.01 -14.59 -0.45
CA LYS A 18 3.03 -16.02 -0.80
C LYS A 18 2.84 -16.94 0.40
N GLU A 19 3.39 -16.56 1.56
CA GLU A 19 3.20 -17.28 2.83
C GLU A 19 1.84 -17.00 3.50
N GLY A 20 0.90 -16.35 2.80
CA GLY A 20 -0.46 -16.14 3.28
C GLY A 20 -0.65 -14.92 4.18
N ALA A 21 0.28 -13.96 4.16
CA ALA A 21 0.05 -12.68 4.83
C ALA A 21 -1.18 -11.98 4.24
N LYS A 22 -2.08 -11.52 5.12
CA LYS A 22 -3.24 -10.72 4.71
C LYS A 22 -2.78 -9.41 4.09
N VAL A 23 -3.23 -9.11 2.88
CA VAL A 23 -2.82 -7.93 2.10
C VAL A 23 -3.50 -6.66 2.61
N ASP A 24 -4.80 -6.73 2.92
CA ASP A 24 -5.61 -5.61 3.42
C ASP A 24 -5.70 -5.54 4.94
N MET A 25 -4.65 -5.99 5.64
CA MET A 25 -4.57 -5.68 7.06
C MET A 25 -4.41 -4.16 7.24
N THR A 26 -5.19 -3.58 8.14
CA THR A 26 -4.97 -2.22 8.63
C THR A 26 -3.95 -2.24 9.77
N LEU A 27 -3.22 -1.16 9.93
CA LEU A 27 -2.33 -0.93 11.07
C LEU A 27 -2.71 0.38 11.75
N ASP A 28 -2.41 0.42 13.05
CA ASP A 28 -2.40 1.62 13.87
C ASP A 28 -3.79 2.25 14.07
N LYS A 29 -3.81 3.38 14.76
CA LYS A 29 -5.04 4.14 15.06
C LYS A 29 -5.56 4.93 13.87
N GLU A 30 -4.86 4.86 12.73
CA GLU A 30 -5.20 5.58 11.51
C GLU A 30 -5.84 4.68 10.45
N ASP A 31 -6.08 3.39 10.74
CA ASP A 31 -6.68 2.42 9.81
C ASP A 31 -5.96 2.33 8.45
N GLN A 32 -4.65 2.64 8.41
CA GLN A 32 -3.88 2.59 7.19
C GLN A 32 -3.59 1.15 6.79
N THR A 33 -4.01 0.77 5.58
CA THR A 33 -3.63 -0.51 4.98
C THR A 33 -2.16 -0.50 4.53
N THR A 34 -1.63 -1.67 4.18
CA THR A 34 -0.31 -1.76 3.57
C THR A 34 -0.23 -0.95 2.26
N LEU A 35 -1.33 -0.84 1.52
CA LEU A 35 -1.40 -0.05 0.29
C LEU A 35 -1.28 1.45 0.56
N HIS A 36 -1.92 1.98 1.62
CA HIS A 36 -1.74 3.37 2.06
C HIS A 36 -0.26 3.67 2.34
N ILE A 37 0.42 2.77 3.05
CA ILE A 37 1.84 2.96 3.38
C ILE A 37 2.71 2.94 2.12
N ALA A 38 2.49 1.99 1.21
CA ALA A 38 3.25 1.92 -0.04
C ALA A 38 3.04 3.18 -0.90
N ALA A 39 1.79 3.65 -0.99
CA ALA A 39 1.43 4.87 -1.69
C ALA A 39 2.06 6.12 -1.04
N ALA A 40 2.02 6.23 0.29
CA ALA A 40 2.62 7.32 1.06
C ALA A 40 4.15 7.44 0.91
N GLN A 41 4.81 6.37 0.46
CA GLN A 41 6.26 6.30 0.25
C GLN A 41 6.66 6.27 -1.23
N GLY A 42 5.71 6.23 -2.17
CA GLY A 42 6.00 6.23 -3.60
C GLY A 42 6.53 4.89 -4.15
N HIS A 43 6.37 3.80 -3.39
CA HIS A 43 6.96 2.50 -3.72
C HIS A 43 6.16 1.75 -4.78
N THR A 44 6.30 2.20 -6.02
CA THR A 44 5.59 1.75 -7.23
C THR A 44 5.50 0.22 -7.35
N GLU A 45 6.62 -0.49 -7.20
CA GLU A 45 6.62 -1.96 -7.35
C GLU A 45 5.93 -2.68 -6.20
N VAL A 46 6.00 -2.14 -4.98
CA VAL A 46 5.23 -2.67 -3.85
C VAL A 46 3.74 -2.47 -4.10
N VAL A 47 3.32 -1.29 -4.57
CA VAL A 47 1.92 -1.00 -4.93
C VAL A 47 1.40 -2.03 -5.93
N ARG A 48 2.15 -2.31 -7.02
CA ARG A 48 1.75 -3.34 -8.00
C ARG A 48 1.59 -4.72 -7.37
N VAL A 49 2.51 -5.14 -6.51
CA VAL A 49 2.44 -6.45 -5.86
C VAL A 49 1.20 -6.54 -4.97
N LEU A 50 0.89 -5.50 -4.20
CA LEU A 50 -0.28 -5.49 -3.32
C LEU A 50 -1.58 -5.58 -4.13
N ILE A 51 -1.76 -4.73 -5.14
CA ILE A 51 -2.95 -4.73 -6.02
C ILE A 51 -3.12 -6.09 -6.72
N LYS A 52 -2.04 -6.64 -7.27
CA LYS A 52 -2.07 -7.95 -7.92
C LYS A 52 -2.51 -9.08 -6.99
N ASN A 53 -2.30 -8.93 -5.69
CA ASN A 53 -2.70 -9.90 -4.67
C ASN A 53 -3.99 -9.50 -3.96
N GLY A 54 -4.80 -8.63 -4.58
CA GLY A 54 -6.16 -8.33 -4.14
C GLY A 54 -6.29 -7.23 -3.10
N ALA A 55 -5.28 -6.37 -2.96
CA ALA A 55 -5.41 -5.20 -2.09
C ALA A 55 -6.58 -4.30 -2.55
N ASP A 56 -7.42 -3.87 -1.61
CA ASP A 56 -8.49 -2.91 -1.89
C ASP A 56 -7.91 -1.49 -2.03
N ILE A 57 -8.05 -0.95 -3.23
CA ILE A 57 -7.57 0.39 -3.59
C ILE A 57 -8.46 1.51 -3.04
N SER A 58 -9.67 1.18 -2.58
CA SER A 58 -10.70 2.12 -2.15
C SER A 58 -10.85 2.23 -0.63
N THR A 59 -10.13 1.41 0.14
CA THR A 59 -10.17 1.50 1.61
C THR A 59 -9.73 2.89 2.05
N GLU A 60 -10.51 3.52 2.92
CA GLU A 60 -10.21 4.83 3.49
C GLU A 60 -9.51 4.71 4.86
N ASP A 61 -8.50 5.53 5.09
CA ASP A 61 -7.90 5.74 6.41
C ASP A 61 -8.84 6.55 7.34
N THR A 62 -8.48 6.76 8.61
CA THR A 62 -9.35 7.50 9.55
C THR A 62 -9.57 8.98 9.20
N ARG A 63 -8.87 9.50 8.20
CA ARG A 63 -9.06 10.86 7.67
C ARG A 63 -9.93 10.85 6.41
N GLY A 64 -10.50 9.69 6.05
CA GLY A 64 -11.30 9.52 4.84
C GLY A 64 -10.45 9.51 3.58
N ARG A 65 -9.14 9.19 3.68
CA ARG A 65 -8.26 9.19 2.52
C ARG A 65 -8.00 7.78 2.01
N ALA A 66 -8.23 7.54 0.74
CA ALA A 66 -7.79 6.35 0.02
C ALA A 66 -6.28 6.43 -0.33
N PRO A 67 -5.62 5.30 -0.64
CA PRO A 67 -4.22 5.27 -1.05
C PRO A 67 -3.89 6.23 -2.21
N ILE A 68 -4.80 6.42 -3.16
CA ILE A 68 -4.60 7.31 -4.31
C ILE A 68 -4.53 8.77 -3.90
N GLU A 69 -5.35 9.20 -2.94
CA GLU A 69 -5.37 10.60 -2.47
C GLU A 69 -4.06 10.92 -1.75
N ILE A 70 -3.52 9.98 -0.97
CA ILE A 70 -2.21 10.13 -0.34
C ILE A 70 -1.09 10.24 -1.40
N ALA A 71 -1.14 9.43 -2.46
CA ALA A 71 -0.16 9.50 -3.55
C ALA A 71 -0.24 10.84 -4.30
N GLN A 72 -1.45 11.37 -4.53
CA GLN A 72 -1.67 12.68 -5.14
C GLN A 72 -1.13 13.81 -4.27
N GLU A 73 -1.46 13.84 -2.97
CA GLU A 73 -0.96 14.84 -2.01
C GLU A 73 0.57 14.92 -1.99
N LYS A 74 1.25 13.80 -2.25
CA LYS A 74 2.71 13.69 -2.24
C LYS A 74 3.37 13.84 -3.62
N GLY A 75 2.59 13.94 -4.70
CA GLY A 75 3.11 14.07 -6.07
C GLY A 75 3.77 12.81 -6.61
N TYR A 76 3.31 11.62 -6.21
CA TYR A 76 3.84 10.36 -6.72
C TYR A 76 3.08 9.87 -7.96
N ASP A 77 3.25 10.58 -9.08
CA ASP A 77 2.49 10.36 -10.33
C ASP A 77 2.51 8.90 -10.83
N GLN A 78 3.64 8.20 -10.67
CA GLN A 78 3.74 6.79 -11.06
C GLN A 78 2.84 5.88 -10.22
N VAL A 79 2.67 6.17 -8.92
CA VAL A 79 1.76 5.44 -8.05
C VAL A 79 0.32 5.79 -8.38
N VAL A 80 0.03 7.08 -8.62
CA VAL A 80 -1.32 7.55 -9.03
C VAL A 80 -1.77 6.87 -10.32
N ASN A 81 -0.87 6.65 -11.28
CA ASN A 81 -1.20 5.97 -12.54
C ASN A 81 -1.46 4.45 -12.39
N ILE A 82 -1.12 3.85 -11.24
CA ILE A 82 -1.27 2.42 -11.00
C ILE A 82 -2.53 2.12 -10.19
N LEU A 83 -2.88 3.02 -9.26
CA LEU A 83 -4.09 2.97 -8.45
C LEU A 83 -5.30 3.38 -9.28
#